data_AF-A0A090N0A7-F1
#
_entry.id   AF-A0A090N0A7-F1
#
_cell.length_a   1.000
_cell.length_b   1.000
_cell.length_c   1.000
_cell.angle_alpha   90.00
_cell.angle_beta   90.00
_cell.angle_gamma   90.00
#
_symmetry.space_group_name_H-M   'P 1'
#
loop_
_entity.id
_entity.type
_entity.pdbx_description
1 polymer ?
#
loop_
_entity_poly.entity_id
_entity_poly.type
_entity_poly.pdbx_seq_one_letter_code
_entity_poly.pdbx_strand_id
1 'polypeptide(L)'
;MKYLIPLYFILFLSIFTIINVFSSSIQVTTTKPSTTNKNKWKKLKAPLNGTMVQRLGKEAVETYNKNHPKKQLTYINVTRGLKAGRKEDGNKQIKLRIFVSKTDNTASKGLTCQSLISIFNVTKNGTKTLVKSRLKPTTKICNLNHNSTPSPNAITRRGDLGSFQPRP
;
A
#
# COMPACT_ATOMS: atom_id res chain seq x y z
N MET A 1 -28.79 48.35 -45.03
CA MET A 1 -27.88 47.45 -44.29
C MET A 1 -26.53 47.30 -45.01
N LYS A 2 -25.68 48.34 -45.04
CA LYS A 2 -24.39 48.33 -45.75
C LYS A 2 -23.14 48.50 -44.86
N TYR A 3 -23.32 48.70 -43.55
CA TYR A 3 -22.25 49.05 -42.62
C TYR A 3 -22.07 48.09 -41.44
N LEU A 4 -22.78 46.96 -41.41
CA LEU A 4 -22.65 45.97 -40.34
C LEU A 4 -21.37 45.12 -40.50
N ILE A 5 -21.00 44.77 -41.74
CA ILE A 5 -19.83 43.93 -42.05
C ILE A 5 -18.49 44.54 -41.60
N PRO A 6 -18.17 45.82 -41.87
CA PRO A 6 -16.90 46.40 -41.41
C PRO A 6 -16.82 46.54 -39.88
N LEU A 7 -17.97 46.69 -39.20
CA LEU A 7 -18.02 46.88 -37.76
C LEU A 7 -17.72 45.57 -37.00
N TYR A 8 -18.17 44.42 -37.52
CA TYR A 8 -17.79 43.10 -36.99
C TYR A 8 -16.30 42.79 -37.18
N PHE A 9 -15.69 43.27 -38.27
CA PHE A 9 -14.27 43.04 -38.55
C PHE A 9 -13.37 43.76 -37.56
N ILE A 10 -13.70 45.00 -37.20
CA ILE A 10 -12.96 45.79 -36.19
C ILE A 10 -13.11 45.14 -34.80
N LEU A 11 -14.30 44.65 -34.47
CA LEU A 11 -14.56 43.94 -33.21
C LEU A 11 -13.77 42.62 -33.11
N PHE A 12 -13.63 41.90 -34.23
CA PHE A 12 -12.89 40.63 -34.26
C PHE A 12 -11.37 40.84 -34.06
N LEU A 13 -10.81 41.89 -34.66
CA LEU A 13 -9.40 42.26 -34.49
C LEU A 13 -9.07 42.74 -33.07
N SER A 14 -10.00 43.40 -32.38
CA SER A 14 -9.79 43.82 -30.99
C SER A 14 -9.81 42.65 -30.01
N ILE A 15 -10.66 41.64 -30.22
CA ILE A 15 -10.67 40.42 -29.39
C ILE A 15 -9.38 39.60 -29.57
N PHE A 16 -8.90 39.48 -30.82
CA PHE A 16 -7.68 38.71 -31.11
C PHE A 16 -6.42 39.36 -30.49
N THR A 17 -6.35 40.69 -30.47
CA THR A 17 -5.24 41.42 -29.86
C THR A 17 -5.25 41.30 -28.33
N ILE A 18 -6.41 41.31 -27.68
CA ILE A 18 -6.52 41.09 -26.22
C ILE A 18 -6.06 39.68 -25.83
N ILE A 19 -6.45 38.63 -26.57
CA ILE A 19 -6.04 37.25 -26.29
C ILE A 19 -4.51 37.08 -26.42
N ASN A 20 -3.90 37.70 -27.44
CA ASN A 20 -2.45 37.57 -27.68
C ASN A 20 -1.61 38.33 -26.63
N VAL A 21 -2.09 39.50 -26.19
CA VAL A 21 -1.47 40.26 -25.09
C VAL A 21 -1.62 39.55 -23.74
N PHE A 22 -2.76 38.90 -23.49
CA PHE A 22 -2.98 38.16 -22.23
C PHE A 22 -2.20 36.83 -22.19
N SER A 23 -2.09 36.11 -23.31
CA SER A 23 -1.27 34.88 -23.41
C SER A 23 0.22 35.11 -23.14
N SER A 24 0.73 36.31 -23.45
CA SER A 24 2.14 36.66 -23.22
C SER A 24 2.43 37.02 -21.75
N SER A 25 1.41 37.47 -20.99
CA SER A 25 1.51 37.82 -19.57
C SER A 25 1.39 36.60 -18.64
N ILE A 26 0.79 35.51 -19.11
CA ILE A 26 0.75 34.21 -18.41
C ILE A 26 2.04 33.41 -18.71
N GLN A 27 3.20 34.07 -18.72
CA GLN A 27 4.47 33.37 -18.47
C GLN A 27 4.63 33.25 -16.95
N VAL A 28 3.73 32.46 -16.36
CA VAL A 28 3.91 31.89 -15.03
C VAL A 28 5.26 31.18 -15.08
N THR A 29 6.12 31.54 -14.14
CA THR A 29 7.31 30.83 -13.68
C THR A 29 7.11 29.32 -13.77
N THR A 30 7.35 28.78 -14.96
CA THR A 30 7.38 27.34 -15.20
C THR A 30 8.74 26.92 -14.70
N THR A 31 8.84 26.79 -13.38
CA THR A 31 9.88 26.04 -12.72
C THR A 31 9.84 24.68 -13.37
N LYS A 32 10.79 24.39 -14.27
CA LYS A 32 10.99 23.05 -14.82
C LYS A 32 10.82 22.07 -13.66
N PRO A 33 9.99 21.02 -13.77
CA PRO A 33 9.89 20.03 -12.71
C PRO A 33 11.29 19.52 -12.45
N SER A 34 11.84 19.92 -11.29
CA SER A 34 13.10 19.42 -10.79
C SER A 34 13.06 17.93 -10.97
N THR A 35 14.02 17.40 -11.72
CA THR A 35 14.16 15.99 -12.05
C THR A 35 14.04 15.19 -10.76
N THR A 36 12.80 14.78 -10.47
CA THR A 36 12.46 14.16 -9.19
C THR A 36 13.23 12.86 -9.22
N ASN A 37 14.29 12.80 -8.44
CA ASN A 37 15.18 11.67 -8.30
C ASN A 37 14.26 10.50 -7.94
N LYS A 38 13.84 9.70 -8.94
CA LYS A 38 12.85 8.65 -8.75
C LYS A 38 13.41 7.76 -7.67
N ASN A 39 12.82 7.83 -6.47
CA ASN A 39 13.40 7.23 -5.28
C ASN A 39 13.66 5.74 -5.55
N LYS A 40 14.91 5.39 -5.85
CA LYS A 40 15.29 4.02 -6.23
C LYS A 40 15.05 3.12 -5.02
N TRP A 41 14.38 1.99 -5.25
CA TRP A 41 14.19 0.98 -4.22
C TRP A 41 15.53 0.36 -3.85
N LYS A 42 15.95 0.53 -2.60
CA LYS A 42 17.16 -0.07 -2.02
C LYS A 42 16.80 -1.19 -1.06
N LYS A 43 17.72 -2.11 -0.78
CA LYS A 43 17.51 -3.16 0.22
C LYS A 43 17.24 -2.54 1.60
N LEU A 44 16.27 -3.08 2.32
CA LEU A 44 16.01 -2.70 3.70
C LEU A 44 17.16 -3.22 4.58
N LYS A 45 17.72 -2.36 5.44
CA LYS A 45 18.82 -2.74 6.35
C LYS A 45 18.34 -3.59 7.55
N ALA A 46 17.08 -3.45 7.95
CA ALA A 46 16.52 -4.19 9.07
C ALA A 46 16.43 -5.69 8.76
N PRO A 47 16.64 -6.57 9.76
CA PRO A 47 16.53 -8.01 9.57
C PRO A 47 15.09 -8.38 9.22
N LEU A 48 14.92 -9.27 8.24
CA LEU A 48 13.59 -9.73 7.79
C LEU A 48 12.85 -10.53 8.86
N ASN A 49 13.60 -11.22 9.71
CA ASN A 49 13.08 -11.96 10.87
C ASN A 49 12.92 -11.07 12.11
N GLY A 50 13.25 -9.77 12.01
CA GLY A 50 13.10 -8.85 13.13
C GLY A 50 11.64 -8.53 13.44
N THR A 51 11.34 -8.28 14.71
CA THR A 51 9.99 -8.03 15.24
C THR A 51 9.23 -6.97 14.44
N MET A 52 9.89 -5.86 14.07
CA MET A 52 9.26 -4.79 13.28
C MET A 52 8.80 -5.29 11.90
N VAL A 53 9.64 -6.02 11.18
CA VAL A 53 9.34 -6.47 9.80
C VAL A 53 8.28 -7.55 9.82
N GLN A 54 8.36 -8.48 10.78
CA GLN A 54 7.36 -9.51 11.00
C GLN A 54 6.00 -8.92 11.36
N ARG A 55 5.95 -7.91 12.25
CA ARG A 55 4.71 -7.21 12.62
C ARG A 55 4.05 -6.55 11.41
N LEU A 56 4.82 -5.81 10.60
CA LEU A 56 4.31 -5.20 9.36
C LEU A 56 3.84 -6.27 8.36
N GLY A 57 4.55 -7.41 8.29
CA GLY A 57 4.14 -8.55 7.47
C GLY A 57 2.76 -9.08 7.84
N LYS A 58 2.53 -9.34 9.13
CA LYS A 58 1.24 -9.80 9.66
C LYS A 58 0.14 -8.77 9.46
N GLU A 59 0.40 -7.51 9.79
CA GLU A 59 -0.54 -6.39 9.61
C GLU A 59 -1.00 -6.25 8.15
N ALA A 60 -0.10 -6.44 7.18
CA ALA A 60 -0.44 -6.42 5.76
C ALA A 60 -1.36 -7.58 5.35
N VAL A 61 -1.15 -8.78 5.91
CA VAL A 61 -1.99 -9.95 5.64
C VAL A 61 -3.37 -9.79 6.27
N GLU A 62 -3.44 -9.35 7.52
CA GLU A 62 -4.70 -9.07 8.21
C GLU A 62 -5.53 -8.03 7.45
N THR A 63 -4.89 -6.92 7.03
CA THR A 63 -5.56 -5.88 6.26
C THR A 63 -6.02 -6.39 4.91
N TYR A 64 -5.21 -7.23 4.24
CA TYR A 64 -5.61 -7.85 2.99
C TYR A 64 -6.84 -8.75 3.18
N ASN A 65 -6.86 -9.60 4.21
CA ASN A 65 -7.96 -10.51 4.50
C ASN A 65 -9.26 -9.77 4.86
N LYS A 66 -9.16 -8.68 5.63
CA LYS A 66 -10.30 -7.79 5.91
C LYS A 66 -10.91 -7.24 4.63
N ASN A 67 -10.07 -6.84 3.67
CA ASN A 67 -10.52 -6.31 2.39
C ASN A 67 -10.97 -7.41 1.39
N HIS A 68 -10.62 -8.68 1.63
CA HIS A 68 -10.88 -9.80 0.74
C HIS A 68 -11.38 -11.03 1.52
N PRO A 69 -12.60 -10.99 2.08
CA PRO A 69 -13.09 -12.03 2.99
C PRO A 69 -13.19 -13.43 2.33
N LYS A 70 -13.37 -13.48 1.00
CA LYS A 70 -13.47 -14.74 0.23
C LYS A 70 -12.12 -15.37 -0.14
N LYS A 71 -11.00 -14.67 0.08
CA LYS A 71 -9.65 -15.10 -0.33
C LYS A 71 -8.68 -14.92 0.83
N GLN A 72 -8.97 -15.60 1.94
CA GLN A 72 -8.13 -15.50 3.13
C GLN A 72 -6.75 -16.09 2.91
N LEU A 73 -5.76 -15.38 3.44
CA LEU A 73 -4.36 -15.73 3.37
C LEU A 73 -3.82 -15.99 4.77
N THR A 74 -2.97 -17.00 4.89
CA THR A 74 -2.21 -17.27 6.11
C THR A 74 -0.79 -16.73 5.95
N TYR A 75 -0.31 -16.01 6.97
CA TYR A 75 1.04 -15.47 7.00
C TYR A 75 2.07 -16.58 7.21
N ILE A 76 3.14 -16.60 6.39
CA ILE A 76 4.27 -17.53 6.55
C ILE A 76 5.50 -16.75 7.02
N ASN A 77 6.09 -15.94 6.14
CA ASN A 77 7.28 -15.14 6.45
C ASN A 77 7.47 -13.96 5.48
N VAL A 78 8.34 -13.03 5.85
CA VAL A 78 8.80 -11.96 4.94
C VAL A 78 10.07 -12.40 4.22
N THR A 79 10.03 -12.48 2.90
CA THR A 79 11.16 -12.94 2.07
C THR A 79 12.02 -11.81 1.52
N ARG A 80 11.46 -10.60 1.40
CA ARG A 80 12.22 -9.44 0.91
C ARG A 80 11.69 -8.15 1.50
N GLY A 81 12.60 -7.27 1.91
CA GLY A 81 12.32 -5.90 2.33
C GLY A 81 13.10 -4.90 1.48
N LEU A 82 12.42 -3.89 0.97
CA LEU A 82 12.99 -2.77 0.24
C LEU A 82 12.57 -1.45 0.89
N LYS A 83 13.37 -0.40 0.73
CA LYS A 83 13.05 0.96 1.14
C LYS A 83 13.30 1.96 0.00
N ALA A 84 12.54 3.04 0.01
CA ALA A 84 12.71 4.17 -0.90
C ALA A 84 12.51 5.47 -0.10
N GLY A 85 13.14 6.58 -0.52
CA GLY A 85 13.03 7.87 0.17
C GLY A 85 13.78 7.93 1.52
N ARG A 86 13.57 9.04 2.21
CA ARG A 86 14.19 9.43 3.48
C ARG A 86 13.11 9.76 4.51
N LYS A 87 13.37 9.41 5.78
CA LYS A 87 12.36 9.60 6.85
C LYS A 87 12.20 11.10 7.14
N GLU A 88 13.32 11.80 7.10
CA GLU A 88 13.49 13.23 7.34
C GLU A 88 12.61 14.04 6.38
N ASP A 89 12.56 13.62 5.11
CA ASP A 89 11.76 14.23 4.05
C ASP A 89 10.26 13.83 4.13
N GLY A 90 9.88 12.91 5.03
CA GLY A 90 8.51 12.39 5.14
C GLY A 90 8.04 11.55 3.95
N ASN A 91 8.94 11.19 3.03
CA ASN A 91 8.64 10.46 1.79
C ASN A 91 9.13 9.01 1.82
N LYS A 92 9.52 8.51 3.00
CA LYS A 92 10.08 7.16 3.15
C LYS A 92 8.99 6.11 2.96
N GLN A 93 9.27 5.16 2.09
CA GLN A 93 8.42 3.99 1.87
C GLN A 93 9.17 2.70 2.18
N ILE A 94 8.46 1.71 2.72
CA ILE A 94 8.95 0.35 2.93
C ILE A 94 8.08 -0.58 2.10
N LYS A 95 8.71 -1.40 1.26
CA LYS A 95 8.03 -2.42 0.46
C LYS A 95 8.44 -3.80 0.96
N LEU A 96 7.46 -4.61 1.33
CA LEU A 96 7.67 -5.98 1.76
C LEU A 96 7.14 -6.95 0.71
N ARG A 97 7.86 -8.04 0.49
CA ARG A 97 7.36 -9.25 -0.16
C ARG A 97 7.18 -10.30 0.91
N ILE A 98 5.94 -10.71 1.09
CA ILE A 98 5.51 -11.63 2.13
C ILE A 98 5.08 -12.92 1.44
N PHE A 99 5.59 -14.05 1.90
CA PHE A 99 5.04 -15.34 1.52
C PHE A 99 3.82 -15.65 2.38
N VAL A 100 2.79 -16.10 1.68
CA VAL A 100 1.48 -16.41 2.24
C VAL A 100 0.97 -17.68 1.60
N SER A 101 0.19 -18.46 2.34
CA SER A 101 -0.60 -19.57 1.78
C SER A 101 -2.06 -19.17 1.70
N LYS A 102 -2.82 -19.80 0.81
CA LYS A 102 -4.27 -19.73 0.87
C LYS A 102 -4.76 -20.60 2.01
N THR A 103 -5.74 -20.09 2.76
CA THR A 103 -6.49 -20.89 3.71
C THR A 103 -7.50 -21.72 2.92
N ASP A 104 -7.07 -22.85 2.36
CA ASP A 104 -7.97 -23.80 1.69
C ASP A 104 -8.37 -24.90 2.69
N ASN A 105 -9.67 -25.10 2.90
CA ASN A 105 -10.22 -26.13 3.79
C ASN A 105 -10.05 -27.56 3.21
N THR A 106 -9.57 -27.68 1.99
CA THR A 106 -9.30 -28.94 1.28
C THR A 106 -7.81 -29.23 1.29
N ALA A 107 -7.30 -29.58 2.48
CA ALA A 107 -5.89 -29.80 2.79
C ALA A 107 -5.29 -31.11 2.22
N SER A 108 -5.68 -31.52 1.01
CA SER A 108 -5.25 -32.79 0.39
C SER A 108 -4.31 -32.62 -0.81
N LYS A 109 -4.04 -31.39 -1.27
CA LYS A 109 -3.01 -31.09 -2.28
C LYS A 109 -2.03 -30.09 -1.66
N GLY A 110 -0.73 -30.39 -1.74
CA GLY A 110 0.35 -29.71 -1.01
C GLY A 110 0.23 -28.18 -0.92
N LEU A 111 0.73 -27.62 0.19
CA LEU A 111 0.55 -26.21 0.52
C LEU A 111 1.10 -25.30 -0.60
N THR A 112 0.23 -24.47 -1.19
CA THR A 112 0.64 -23.53 -2.23
C THR A 112 0.90 -22.15 -1.64
N CYS A 113 2.05 -21.58 -2.01
CA CYS A 113 2.53 -20.28 -1.56
C CYS A 113 2.34 -19.26 -2.66
N GLN A 114 1.89 -18.08 -2.28
CA GLN A 114 1.87 -16.89 -3.12
C GLN A 114 2.69 -15.78 -2.47
N SER A 115 3.00 -14.75 -3.27
CA SER A 115 3.67 -13.55 -2.77
C SER A 115 2.70 -12.39 -2.64
N LEU A 116 2.50 -11.91 -1.43
CA LEU A 116 1.83 -10.64 -1.17
C LEU A 116 2.88 -9.51 -1.17
N ILE A 117 2.67 -8.50 -2.02
CA ILE A 117 3.51 -7.29 -2.01
C ILE A 117 2.75 -6.19 -1.28
N SER A 118 3.32 -5.71 -0.19
CA SER A 118 2.79 -4.59 0.58
C SER A 118 3.75 -3.40 0.54
N ILE A 119 3.19 -2.19 0.55
CA ILE A 119 3.92 -0.92 0.60
C ILE A 119 3.37 -0.12 1.78
N PHE A 120 4.28 0.28 2.66
CA PHE A 120 4.02 1.13 3.81
C PHE A 120 4.63 2.49 3.58
N ASN A 121 3.91 3.55 3.93
CA ASN A 121 4.47 4.87 4.09
C ASN A 121 5.01 5.04 5.51
N VAL A 122 6.11 5.78 5.66
CA VAL A 122 6.72 6.07 6.96
C VAL A 122 6.73 7.57 7.14
N THR A 123 5.92 8.03 8.08
CA THR A 123 5.83 9.45 8.46
C THR A 123 7.15 9.94 9.09
N LYS A 124 7.30 11.27 9.19
CA LYS A 124 8.44 11.89 9.90
C LYS A 124 8.55 11.42 11.35
N ASN A 125 7.42 11.10 12.00
CA ASN A 125 7.39 10.58 13.37
C ASN A 125 7.75 9.09 13.46
N GLY A 126 7.85 8.39 12.33
CA GLY A 126 8.18 6.97 12.26
C GLY A 126 6.97 6.04 12.31
N THR A 127 5.76 6.58 12.35
CA THR A 127 4.50 5.84 12.16
C THR A 127 4.47 5.26 10.76
N LYS A 128 4.03 4.00 10.66
CA LYS A 128 4.05 3.21 9.42
C LYS A 128 2.61 2.89 9.07
N THR A 129 2.17 3.27 7.89
CA THR A 129 0.79 3.05 7.43
C THR A 129 0.79 2.26 6.13
N LEU A 130 -0.05 1.24 6.04
CA LEU A 130 -0.19 0.45 4.82
C LEU A 130 -0.89 1.29 3.74
N VAL A 131 -0.24 1.46 2.59
CA VAL A 131 -0.79 2.24 1.46
C VAL A 131 -1.27 1.34 0.34
N LYS A 132 -0.56 0.23 0.11
CA LYS A 132 -0.86 -0.67 -1.00
C LYS A 132 -0.58 -2.11 -0.62
N SER A 133 -1.48 -3.00 -1.02
CA SER A 133 -1.30 -4.45 -0.91
C SER A 133 -1.74 -5.10 -2.22
N ARG A 134 -0.91 -6.00 -2.78
CA ARG A 134 -1.21 -6.71 -4.03
C ARG A 134 -0.70 -8.14 -3.96
N LEU A 135 -1.62 -9.09 -4.09
CA LEU A 135 -1.29 -10.50 -4.24
C LEU A 135 -0.76 -10.76 -5.65
N LYS A 136 0.34 -11.52 -5.74
CA LYS A 136 0.90 -11.95 -7.02
C LYS A 136 0.23 -13.25 -7.45
N PRO A 137 -0.13 -13.38 -8.74
CA PRO A 137 -0.82 -14.57 -9.25
C PRO A 137 0.07 -15.82 -9.23
N THR A 138 1.39 -15.64 -9.25
CA THR A 138 2.35 -16.74 -9.25
C THR A 138 2.27 -17.54 -7.95
N THR A 139 1.91 -18.81 -8.08
CA THR A 139 1.96 -19.82 -7.03
C THR A 139 3.27 -20.61 -7.09
N LYS A 140 3.75 -21.06 -5.94
CA LYS A 140 4.86 -22.03 -5.81
C LYS A 140 4.48 -23.06 -4.76
N ILE A 141 5.02 -24.27 -4.84
CA ILE A 141 4.88 -25.26 -3.77
C ILE A 141 5.67 -24.76 -2.55
N CYS A 142 5.05 -24.75 -1.37
CA CYS A 142 5.74 -24.44 -0.12
C CYS A 142 6.33 -25.72 0.45
N ASN A 143 7.67 -25.81 0.52
CA ASN A 143 8.30 -26.71 1.48
C ASN A 143 8.41 -25.97 2.81
N LEU A 144 7.34 -26.00 3.59
CA LEU A 144 7.43 -25.62 5.00
C LEU A 144 8.15 -26.77 5.70
N ASN A 145 9.47 -26.66 5.88
CA ASN A 145 10.14 -27.51 6.87
C ASN A 145 9.47 -27.20 8.22
N HIS A 146 8.64 -28.13 8.69
CA HIS A 146 7.86 -28.07 9.92
C HIS A 146 8.82 -27.87 11.10
N ASN A 147 9.06 -26.63 11.50
CA ASN A 147 9.61 -26.27 12.81
C ASN A 147 9.08 -24.91 13.32
N SER A 148 8.05 -24.35 12.67
CA SER A 148 7.31 -23.21 13.20
C SER A 148 5.92 -23.67 13.63
N THR A 149 5.82 -24.00 14.91
CA THR A 149 4.57 -24.27 15.63
C THR A 149 3.52 -23.22 15.27
N PRO A 150 2.30 -23.60 14.88
CA PRO A 150 1.20 -22.66 14.76
C PRO A 150 1.02 -21.98 16.12
N SER A 151 1.09 -20.64 16.16
CA SER A 151 0.78 -19.87 17.37
C SER A 151 -0.67 -20.14 17.76
N PRO A 152 -0.95 -20.85 18.87
CA PRO A 152 -2.30 -21.13 19.29
C PRO A 152 -2.76 -19.92 20.10
N ASN A 153 -3.36 -18.92 19.45
CA ASN A 153 -4.13 -17.90 20.16
C ASN A 153 -5.17 -17.30 19.21
N ALA A 154 -6.15 -18.13 18.89
CA ALA A 154 -7.46 -17.70 18.43
C ALA A 154 -8.53 -18.53 19.14
N ILE A 155 -8.45 -18.64 20.47
CA ILE A 155 -9.54 -19.14 21.32
C ILE A 155 -9.55 -18.28 22.60
N THR A 156 -10.22 -17.13 22.55
CA THR A 156 -10.76 -16.54 23.78
C THR A 156 -12.13 -17.17 23.99
N ARG A 157 -12.17 -18.31 24.69
CA ARG A 157 -13.39 -18.76 25.37
C ARG A 157 -13.66 -17.76 26.48
N ARG A 158 -14.80 -17.06 26.41
CA ARG A 158 -15.41 -16.44 27.59
C ARG A 158 -15.86 -17.58 28.51
N GLY A 159 -15.15 -17.77 29.61
CA GLY A 159 -15.66 -18.40 30.82
C GLY A 159 -15.51 -17.37 31.93
N ASP A 160 -16.63 -16.90 32.46
CA ASP A 160 -16.89 -16.75 33.90
C ASP A 160 -18.09 -15.84 34.14
N LEU A 161 -19.13 -16.43 34.72
CA LEU A 161 -19.95 -15.78 35.74
C LEU A 161 -20.62 -16.90 36.53
N GLY A 162 -20.02 -17.19 37.68
CA GLY A 162 -20.54 -18.11 38.67
C GLY A 162 -21.88 -17.64 39.21
N SER A 163 -22.76 -18.60 39.49
CA SER A 163 -23.93 -18.42 40.34
C SER A 163 -23.77 -19.36 41.53
N PHE A 164 -23.41 -18.75 42.67
CA PHE A 164 -23.54 -19.33 43.99
C PHE A 164 -25.03 -19.28 44.37
N GLN A 165 -25.63 -20.43 44.67
CA GLN A 165 -26.86 -20.50 45.46
C GLN A 165 -26.50 -20.79 46.93
N PRO A 166 -27.10 -20.08 47.90
CA PRO A 166 -27.24 -20.61 49.25
C PRO A 166 -28.61 -21.31 49.40
N ARG A 167 -28.61 -22.51 49.99
CA ARG A 167 -29.79 -23.11 50.66
C ARG A 167 -29.92 -22.48 52.06
N PRO A 168 -31.13 -22.41 52.63
CA PRO A 168 -31.68 -23.55 53.38
C PRO A 168 -32.82 -24.28 52.68
#